data_AF-A0A834CV61-F1
#
_entry.id   AF-A0A834CV61-F1
#
_cell.length_a   1.000
_cell.length_b   1.000
_cell.length_c   1.000
_cell.angle_alpha   90.00
_cell.angle_beta   90.00
_cell.angle_gamma   90.00
#
_symmetry.space_group_name_H-M   'P 1'
#
loop_
_entity.id
_entity.type
_entity.pdbx_description
1 polymer ?
#
loop_
_entity_poly.entity_id
_entity_poly.type
_entity_poly.pdbx_seq_one_letter_code
_entity_poly.pdbx_strand_id
1 'polypeptide(L)'
;MAAKKQLVDVMFKSFDIDNDGRIDASELSQVIKHEGLSMDATDCTLFDLLKYNDANDDEHLTKEEFYTAFDVYLLSLPDDQKVTVTTMTAGESAVLTCAITGERRPPILWKRNHQYLNSLNLEDINDFGDDGSLYITKVTTTHMGNYSCHADGYEKLFQTHILQVNVPPVIRVYPESQAREPGITASLRCHAEGIPSPQLSWLKNGMDIKVKLSKQLTLQANGSEVHISNVHFEDTGAYTCIAKNEAGVDEDISSLFVEDSARKTCQKFLLSFEAVEDLPLVKVVLGA
;
A
#
# COMPACT_ATOMS: atom_id res chain seq x y z
N MET A 1 20.90 -9.34 24.13
CA MET A 1 22.19 -9.79 23.55
C MET A 1 23.16 -8.66 23.18
N ALA A 2 22.76 -7.38 23.14
CA ALA A 2 23.70 -6.26 22.98
C ALA A 2 24.83 -6.24 24.03
N ALA A 3 24.53 -6.57 25.30
CA ALA A 3 25.53 -6.73 26.35
C ALA A 3 26.41 -7.98 26.14
N LYS A 4 25.86 -9.06 25.57
CA LYS A 4 26.60 -10.30 25.23
C LYS A 4 27.64 -10.00 24.15
N LYS A 5 27.24 -9.33 23.06
CA LYS A 5 28.18 -8.89 22.02
C LYS A 5 29.27 -7.98 22.58
N GLN A 6 28.91 -6.97 23.37
CA GLN A 6 29.90 -6.08 23.98
C GLN A 6 30.87 -6.82 24.90
N LEU A 7 30.40 -7.81 25.66
CA LEU A 7 31.24 -8.64 26.50
C LEU A 7 32.20 -9.51 25.67
N VAL A 8 31.68 -10.15 24.61
CA VAL A 8 32.49 -10.97 23.69
C VAL A 8 33.48 -10.11 22.91
N ASP A 9 33.14 -8.87 22.56
CA ASP A 9 34.06 -7.88 21.96
C ASP A 9 35.25 -7.58 22.89
N VAL A 10 34.98 -7.43 24.18
CA VAL A 10 36.01 -7.18 25.19
C VAL A 10 36.85 -8.45 25.40
N MET A 11 36.23 -9.62 25.45
CA MET A 11 36.94 -10.90 25.57
C MET A 11 37.87 -11.14 24.39
N PHE A 12 37.38 -10.98 23.16
CA PHE A 12 38.18 -11.16 21.95
C PHE A 12 39.42 -10.26 21.98
N LYS A 13 39.23 -8.96 22.25
CA LYS A 13 40.34 -7.99 22.37
C LYS A 13 41.31 -8.28 23.51
N SER A 14 40.87 -8.98 24.56
CA SER A 14 41.75 -9.37 25.66
C SER A 14 42.52 -10.65 25.37
N PHE A 15 42.04 -11.47 24.44
CA PHE A 15 42.65 -12.74 24.09
C PHE A 15 43.58 -12.61 22.88
N ASP A 16 43.30 -11.70 21.96
CA ASP A 16 44.18 -11.27 20.86
C ASP A 16 45.24 -10.30 21.43
N ILE A 17 46.35 -10.85 21.91
CA ILE A 17 47.38 -10.14 22.67
C ILE A 17 48.27 -9.33 21.74
N ASP A 18 48.57 -9.87 20.55
CA ASP A 18 49.42 -9.19 19.58
C ASP A 18 48.65 -8.29 18.60
N ASN A 19 47.30 -8.29 18.68
CA ASN A 19 46.39 -7.45 17.92
C ASN A 19 46.50 -7.71 16.40
N ASP A 20 46.70 -8.97 16.01
CA ASP A 20 46.69 -9.42 14.63
C ASP A 20 45.28 -9.77 14.11
N GLY A 21 44.29 -9.81 15.01
CA GLY A 21 42.89 -10.11 14.70
C GLY A 21 42.55 -11.60 14.72
N ARG A 22 43.44 -12.44 15.26
CA ARG A 22 43.28 -13.88 15.46
C ARG A 22 43.62 -14.22 16.91
N ILE A 23 43.23 -15.43 17.36
CA ILE A 23 43.58 -15.93 18.68
C ILE A 23 44.19 -17.32 18.53
N ASP A 24 45.43 -17.49 18.97
CA ASP A 24 46.16 -18.76 18.92
C ASP A 24 46.33 -19.42 20.32
N ALA A 25 46.85 -20.66 20.33
CA ALA A 25 47.05 -21.41 21.58
C ALA A 25 48.08 -20.75 22.53
N SER A 26 49.05 -20.02 21.98
CA SER A 26 50.08 -19.31 22.74
C SER A 26 49.48 -18.12 23.48
N GLU A 27 48.53 -17.42 22.85
CA GLU A 27 47.81 -16.29 23.44
C GLU A 27 46.84 -16.75 24.51
N LEU A 28 46.06 -17.82 24.26
CA LEU A 28 45.20 -18.43 25.28
C LEU A 28 46.02 -18.87 26.51
N SER A 29 47.22 -19.42 26.29
CA SER A 29 48.14 -19.78 27.39
C SER A 29 48.58 -18.58 28.21
N GLN A 30 48.79 -17.43 27.57
CA GLN A 30 49.17 -16.18 28.25
C GLN A 30 48.00 -15.61 29.05
N VAL A 31 46.78 -15.62 28.50
CA VAL A 31 45.55 -15.22 29.19
C VAL A 31 45.34 -16.04 30.46
N ILE A 32 45.45 -17.37 30.37
CA ILE A 32 45.29 -18.27 31.54
C ILE A 32 46.30 -17.93 32.64
N LYS A 33 47.56 -17.66 32.26
CA LYS A 33 48.64 -17.32 33.20
C LYS A 33 48.44 -15.93 33.84
N HIS A 34 47.99 -14.95 33.08
CA HIS A 34 47.87 -13.56 33.52
C HIS A 34 46.62 -13.32 34.39
N GLU A 35 45.49 -13.87 33.97
CA GLU A 35 44.19 -13.66 34.63
C GLU A 35 43.94 -14.64 35.78
N GLY A 36 44.85 -15.60 36.01
CA GLY A 36 44.66 -16.65 37.02
C GLY A 36 43.38 -17.46 36.78
N LEU A 37 42.93 -17.54 35.52
CA LEU A 37 41.71 -18.22 35.11
C LEU A 37 41.91 -19.74 35.24
N SER A 38 41.62 -20.26 36.42
CA SER A 38 41.37 -21.68 36.64
C SER A 38 39.91 -21.96 36.29
N MET A 39 39.59 -22.12 35.00
CA MET A 39 38.29 -22.68 34.60
C MET A 39 38.30 -24.18 34.89
N ASP A 40 38.20 -24.54 36.18
CA ASP A 40 37.89 -25.90 36.63
C ASP A 40 36.35 -26.08 36.56
N ALA A 41 35.79 -25.85 35.38
CA ALA A 41 34.55 -26.50 34.99
C ALA A 41 35.00 -27.85 34.44
N THR A 42 34.60 -28.94 35.09
CA THR A 42 35.24 -30.28 34.95
C THR A 42 35.29 -30.87 33.54
N ASP A 43 34.76 -30.20 32.52
CA ASP A 43 34.69 -30.66 31.13
C ASP A 43 34.90 -29.57 30.05
N CYS A 44 35.34 -28.34 30.38
CA CYS A 44 35.59 -27.29 29.36
C CYS A 44 36.71 -26.33 29.77
N THR A 45 37.76 -26.28 28.95
CA THR A 45 38.94 -25.42 29.08
C THR A 45 38.92 -24.30 28.04
N LEU A 46 39.72 -23.25 28.24
CA LEU A 46 39.83 -22.17 27.26
C LEU A 46 40.36 -22.67 25.90
N PHE A 47 41.19 -23.73 25.90
CA PHE A 47 41.68 -24.37 24.67
C PHE A 47 40.61 -25.10 23.88
N ASP A 48 39.48 -25.45 24.51
CA ASP A 48 38.36 -26.07 23.81
C ASP A 48 37.70 -25.08 22.82
N LEU A 49 37.89 -23.77 22.99
CA LEU A 49 37.51 -22.78 21.97
C LEU A 49 38.24 -23.03 20.66
N LEU A 50 39.58 -23.18 20.67
CA LEU A 50 40.34 -23.50 19.46
C LEU A 50 39.92 -24.86 18.90
N LYS A 51 39.83 -25.87 19.77
CA LYS A 51 39.54 -27.26 19.36
C LYS A 51 38.18 -27.45 18.69
N TYR A 52 37.15 -26.71 19.10
CA TYR A 52 35.78 -26.93 18.63
C TYR A 52 35.22 -25.80 17.77
N ASN A 53 35.87 -24.62 17.75
CA ASN A 53 35.37 -23.46 17.02
C ASN A 53 36.30 -22.96 15.93
N ASP A 54 37.51 -23.50 15.78
CA ASP A 54 38.31 -23.34 14.56
C ASP A 54 37.65 -24.13 13.43
N ALA A 55 37.00 -23.42 12.50
CA ALA A 55 36.20 -24.04 11.45
C ALA A 55 37.05 -24.46 10.25
N ASN A 56 38.24 -23.87 10.10
CA ASN A 56 39.13 -24.10 8.97
C ASN A 56 40.38 -24.93 9.34
N ASP A 57 40.54 -25.26 10.63
CA ASP A 57 41.65 -26.05 11.19
C ASP A 57 43.02 -25.39 10.91
N ASP A 58 43.07 -24.05 10.92
CA ASP A 58 44.27 -23.25 10.73
C ASP A 58 45.02 -22.92 12.04
N GLU A 59 44.55 -23.48 13.16
CA GLU A 59 45.04 -23.30 14.52
C GLU A 59 44.84 -21.87 15.08
N HIS A 60 44.00 -21.05 14.43
CA HIS A 60 43.69 -19.68 14.86
C HIS A 60 42.17 -19.44 14.89
N LEU A 61 41.68 -18.85 15.97
CA LEU A 61 40.29 -18.36 15.99
C LEU A 61 40.22 -16.97 15.37
N THR A 62 39.58 -16.86 14.22
CA THR A 62 39.13 -15.56 13.72
C THR A 62 38.05 -14.99 14.64
N LYS A 63 37.80 -13.69 14.51
CA LYS A 63 36.71 -13.00 15.21
C LYS A 63 35.33 -13.64 14.98
N GLU A 64 35.09 -14.18 13.79
CA GLU A 64 33.82 -14.82 13.43
C GLU A 64 33.65 -16.20 14.10
N GLU A 65 34.71 -17.00 14.14
CA GLU A 65 34.77 -18.28 14.84
C GLU A 65 34.61 -18.10 16.34
N PHE A 66 35.32 -17.12 16.91
CA PHE A 66 35.19 -16.77 18.32
C PHE A 66 33.77 -16.33 18.65
N TYR A 67 33.16 -15.47 17.83
CA TYR A 67 31.78 -15.04 18.03
C TYR A 67 30.79 -16.19 17.98
N THR A 68 31.01 -17.15 17.09
CA THR A 68 30.20 -18.36 16.97
C THR A 68 30.25 -19.20 18.24
N ALA A 69 31.41 -19.29 18.92
CA ALA A 69 31.55 -19.98 20.20
C ALA A 69 30.66 -19.42 21.32
N PHE A 70 30.26 -18.15 21.19
CA PHE A 70 29.41 -17.45 22.16
C PHE A 70 28.02 -17.09 21.61
N ASP A 71 27.53 -17.75 20.55
CA ASP A 71 26.27 -17.41 19.86
C ASP A 71 26.11 -15.90 19.61
N VAL A 72 27.17 -15.25 19.16
CA VAL A 72 27.15 -13.86 18.70
C VAL A 72 27.14 -13.88 17.19
N TYR A 73 26.08 -13.32 16.61
CA TYR A 73 25.89 -13.25 15.17
C TYR A 73 26.42 -11.94 14.61
N LEU A 74 27.18 -12.04 13.51
CA LEU A 74 27.62 -10.91 12.70
C LEU A 74 26.52 -10.55 11.71
N LEU A 75 25.74 -9.54 12.07
CA LEU A 75 24.62 -9.07 11.27
C LEU A 75 24.96 -7.75 10.57
N SER A 76 24.43 -7.57 9.36
CA SER A 76 24.54 -6.33 8.60
C SER A 76 23.19 -5.85 8.12
N LEU A 77 23.05 -4.52 7.99
CA LEU A 77 21.90 -3.87 7.38
C LEU A 77 22.45 -2.75 6.48
N PRO A 78 22.26 -2.83 5.16
CA PRO A 78 22.69 -1.77 4.26
C PRO A 78 22.05 -0.42 4.62
N ASP A 79 22.82 0.67 4.55
CA ASP A 79 22.35 2.01 4.94
C ASP A 79 21.16 2.48 4.08
N ASP A 80 21.16 2.13 2.79
CA ASP A 80 20.09 2.40 1.84
C ASP A 80 18.83 1.56 2.09
N GLN A 81 18.93 0.48 2.87
CA GLN A 81 17.81 -0.38 3.24
C GLN A 81 17.31 -0.17 4.67
N LYS A 82 17.86 0.82 5.41
CA LYS A 82 17.35 1.17 6.75
C LYS A 82 15.89 1.62 6.74
N VAL A 83 15.44 2.20 5.64
CA VAL A 83 14.03 2.59 5.43
C VAL A 83 13.58 2.10 4.06
N THR A 84 12.51 1.33 4.03
CA THR A 84 11.89 0.86 2.79
C THR A 84 10.44 1.30 2.75
N VAL A 85 9.99 1.80 1.60
CA VAL A 85 8.60 2.19 1.38
C VAL A 85 7.99 1.19 0.41
N THR A 86 6.86 0.61 0.79
CA THR A 86 6.09 -0.31 -0.06
C THR A 86 4.71 0.27 -0.25
N THR A 87 4.29 0.42 -1.50
CA THR A 87 2.94 0.88 -1.86
C THR A 87 2.16 -0.30 -2.43
N MET A 88 1.01 -0.59 -1.85
CA MET A 88 0.14 -1.71 -2.23
C MET A 88 -1.24 -1.20 -2.62
N THR A 89 -1.95 -1.91 -3.49
CA THR A 89 -3.38 -1.64 -3.73
C THR A 89 -4.23 -2.40 -2.72
N ALA A 90 -5.29 -1.77 -2.21
CA ALA A 90 -6.21 -2.40 -1.27
C ALA A 90 -6.81 -3.69 -1.88
N GLY A 91 -6.78 -4.77 -1.10
CA GLY A 91 -7.23 -6.11 -1.52
C GLY A 91 -6.11 -7.03 -1.99
N GLU A 92 -4.92 -6.52 -2.31
CA GLU A 92 -3.75 -7.34 -2.68
C GLU A 92 -3.09 -8.00 -1.45
N SER A 93 -2.24 -9.00 -1.68
CA SER A 93 -1.38 -9.56 -0.64
C SER A 93 -0.03 -8.85 -0.63
N ALA A 94 0.51 -8.58 0.55
CA ALA A 94 1.82 -7.94 0.72
C ALA A 94 2.82 -8.87 1.40
N VAL A 95 4.08 -8.76 1.02
CA VAL A 95 5.22 -9.41 1.67
C VAL A 95 6.21 -8.32 2.05
N LEU A 96 6.42 -8.10 3.34
CA LEU A 96 7.46 -7.19 3.83
C LEU A 96 8.68 -8.03 4.19
N THR A 97 9.78 -7.81 3.48
CA THR A 97 11.04 -8.53 3.71
C THR A 97 11.92 -7.77 4.71
N CYS A 98 12.80 -8.49 5.40
CA CYS A 98 13.79 -7.88 6.28
C CYS A 98 15.19 -7.92 5.67
N ALA A 99 15.78 -6.75 5.46
CA ALA A 99 17.09 -6.55 4.84
C ALA A 99 18.29 -6.95 5.72
N ILE A 100 18.04 -7.37 6.96
CA ILE A 100 19.10 -7.80 7.87
C ILE A 100 19.67 -9.14 7.37
N THR A 101 20.96 -9.16 7.09
CA THR A 101 21.71 -10.34 6.62
C THR A 101 22.73 -10.81 7.64
N GLY A 102 23.14 -12.07 7.54
CA GLY A 102 24.20 -12.71 8.34
C GLY A 102 24.21 -14.22 8.07
N GLU A 103 25.39 -14.87 8.14
CA GLU A 103 25.54 -16.29 7.80
C GLU A 103 24.70 -17.20 8.72
N ARG A 104 24.65 -16.86 10.01
CA ARG A 104 23.75 -17.44 11.00
C ARG A 104 22.93 -16.30 11.57
N ARG A 105 21.71 -16.11 11.07
CA ARG A 105 20.84 -15.01 11.52
C ARG A 105 19.81 -15.53 12.52
N PRO A 106 19.63 -14.87 13.68
CA PRO A 106 18.50 -15.15 14.58
C PRO A 106 17.14 -14.97 13.89
N PRO A 107 16.05 -15.47 14.49
CA PRO A 107 14.70 -15.17 14.03
C PRO A 107 14.44 -13.66 13.87
N ILE A 108 13.73 -13.28 12.82
CA ILE A 108 13.30 -11.90 12.60
C ILE A 108 12.01 -11.63 13.37
N LEU A 109 12.02 -10.55 14.14
CA LEU A 109 10.91 -10.05 14.91
C LEU A 109 10.38 -8.76 14.28
N TRP A 110 9.09 -8.77 13.97
CA TRP A 110 8.35 -7.63 13.45
C TRP A 110 7.63 -6.90 14.58
N LYS A 111 7.70 -5.58 14.55
CA LYS A 111 7.13 -4.70 15.56
C LYS A 111 6.31 -3.60 14.88
N ARG A 112 5.14 -3.32 15.44
CA ARG A 112 4.26 -2.21 15.04
C ARG A 112 3.66 -1.60 16.31
N ASN A 113 3.62 -0.27 16.41
CA ASN A 113 3.08 0.44 17.58
C ASN A 113 3.67 -0.06 18.92
N HIS A 114 4.97 -0.34 18.95
CA HIS A 114 5.70 -0.91 20.09
C HIS A 114 5.35 -2.35 20.47
N GLN A 115 4.49 -3.04 19.72
CA GLN A 115 4.08 -4.42 19.97
C GLN A 115 4.72 -5.39 18.98
N TYR A 116 5.16 -6.55 19.47
CA TYR A 116 5.68 -7.64 18.66
C TYR A 116 4.54 -8.36 17.96
N LEU A 117 4.55 -8.33 16.62
CA LEU A 117 3.52 -8.99 15.81
C LEU A 117 3.66 -10.51 15.84
N ASN A 118 4.90 -11.03 15.96
CA ASN A 118 5.19 -12.47 16.02
C ASN A 118 4.54 -13.20 17.20
N SER A 119 4.13 -12.46 18.24
CA SER A 119 3.49 -13.03 19.44
C SER A 119 1.96 -12.91 19.39
N LEU A 120 1.40 -12.37 18.30
CA LEU A 120 -0.03 -12.13 18.15
C LEU A 120 -0.62 -13.12 17.15
N ASN A 121 -1.81 -13.62 17.45
CA ASN A 121 -2.61 -14.37 16.50
C ASN A 121 -3.52 -13.39 15.75
N LEU A 122 -3.02 -12.83 14.64
CA LEU A 122 -3.73 -11.84 13.84
C LEU A 122 -4.25 -12.51 12.57
N GLU A 123 -5.58 -12.54 12.39
CA GLU A 123 -6.22 -13.23 11.26
C GLU A 123 -5.81 -12.73 9.86
N ASP A 124 -5.29 -11.50 9.75
CA ASP A 124 -4.83 -10.89 8.49
C ASP A 124 -3.30 -10.96 8.29
N ILE A 125 -2.56 -11.37 9.34
CA ILE A 125 -1.10 -11.50 9.36
C ILE A 125 -0.77 -12.94 9.75
N ASN A 126 -0.80 -13.81 8.74
CA ASN A 126 -0.91 -15.26 8.96
C ASN A 126 0.39 -16.03 8.78
N ASP A 127 1.49 -15.36 8.38
CA ASP A 127 2.72 -16.08 8.13
C ASP A 127 3.96 -15.23 8.40
N PHE A 128 4.91 -15.85 9.08
CA PHE A 128 6.28 -15.38 9.18
C PHE A 128 7.07 -16.42 8.39
N GLY A 129 7.40 -16.11 7.15
CA GLY A 129 8.09 -17.07 6.28
C GLY A 129 9.40 -17.53 6.93
N ASP A 130 9.91 -18.68 6.51
CA ASP A 130 11.21 -19.21 6.98
C ASP A 130 12.35 -18.19 6.79
N ASP A 131 12.19 -17.26 5.84
CA ASP A 131 13.09 -16.14 5.55
C ASP A 131 12.91 -14.92 6.47
N GLY A 132 11.97 -14.98 7.43
CA GLY A 132 11.64 -13.90 8.36
C GLY A 132 10.75 -12.79 7.78
N SER A 133 10.17 -12.99 6.60
CA SER A 133 9.28 -12.02 5.96
C SER A 133 7.89 -12.00 6.61
N LEU A 134 7.26 -10.82 6.65
CA LEU A 134 5.90 -10.61 7.15
C LEU A 134 4.89 -10.69 5.99
N TYR A 135 3.94 -11.62 6.08
CA TYR A 135 2.91 -11.79 5.06
C TYR A 135 1.57 -11.18 5.54
N ILE A 136 1.00 -10.32 4.70
CA ILE A 136 -0.34 -9.76 4.88
C ILE A 136 -1.20 -10.30 3.74
N THR A 137 -2.20 -11.11 4.07
CA THR A 137 -2.98 -11.86 3.06
C THR A 137 -3.89 -10.95 2.25
N LYS A 138 -4.51 -9.96 2.91
CA LYS A 138 -5.39 -8.98 2.28
C LYS A 138 -5.15 -7.60 2.85
N VAL A 139 -4.47 -6.76 2.07
CA VAL A 139 -4.13 -5.39 2.46
C VAL A 139 -5.40 -4.53 2.53
N THR A 140 -5.47 -3.70 3.57
CA THR A 140 -6.53 -2.72 3.81
C THR A 140 -5.87 -1.46 4.36
N THR A 141 -6.62 -0.36 4.44
CA THR A 141 -6.10 0.90 4.98
C THR A 141 -5.68 0.81 6.46
N THR A 142 -6.18 -0.17 7.21
CA THR A 142 -5.76 -0.40 8.61
C THR A 142 -4.35 -0.99 8.70
N HIS A 143 -3.82 -1.55 7.62
CA HIS A 143 -2.45 -2.05 7.54
C HIS A 143 -1.43 -0.93 7.31
N MET A 144 -1.84 0.29 6.95
CA MET A 144 -0.93 1.40 6.70
C MET A 144 -0.08 1.76 7.93
N GLY A 145 1.14 2.25 7.66
CA GLY A 145 2.01 2.84 8.65
C GLY A 145 3.37 2.14 8.76
N ASN A 146 4.03 2.38 9.89
CA ASN A 146 5.42 1.99 10.09
C ASN A 146 5.51 0.64 10.83
N TYR A 147 6.27 -0.26 10.22
CA TYR A 147 6.70 -1.54 10.77
C TYR A 147 8.20 -1.47 11.00
N SER A 148 8.71 -2.21 11.98
CA SER A 148 10.14 -2.43 12.09
C SER A 148 10.47 -3.91 12.23
N CYS A 149 11.47 -4.36 11.48
CA CYS A 149 12.04 -5.69 11.63
C CYS A 149 13.39 -5.59 12.31
N HIS A 150 13.68 -6.54 13.19
CA HIS A 150 14.96 -6.67 13.88
C HIS A 150 15.25 -8.16 14.11
N ALA A 151 16.53 -8.52 14.20
CA ALA A 151 16.90 -9.85 14.64
C ALA A 151 16.75 -9.97 16.15
N ASP A 152 16.28 -11.13 16.63
CA ASP A 152 16.10 -11.39 18.07
C ASP A 152 17.41 -11.14 18.85
N GLY A 153 17.32 -10.35 19.91
CA GLY A 153 18.46 -9.91 20.72
C GLY A 153 19.28 -8.74 20.17
N TYR A 154 18.99 -8.25 18.96
CA TYR A 154 19.69 -7.18 18.23
C TYR A 154 18.81 -5.94 17.96
N GLU A 155 18.00 -5.50 18.93
CA GLU A 155 17.02 -4.40 18.75
C GLU A 155 17.58 -3.07 18.21
N LYS A 156 18.88 -2.81 18.38
CA LYS A 156 19.52 -1.59 17.86
C LYS A 156 19.81 -1.65 16.36
N LEU A 157 19.80 -2.83 15.75
CA LEU A 157 19.93 -3.04 14.32
C LEU A 157 18.53 -3.37 13.76
N PHE A 158 17.88 -2.37 13.18
CA PHE A 158 16.52 -2.50 12.69
C PHE A 158 16.33 -1.78 11.35
N GLN A 159 15.47 -2.34 10.52
CA GLN A 159 14.93 -1.69 9.33
C GLN A 159 13.53 -1.19 9.64
N THR A 160 13.19 -0.02 9.11
CA THR A 160 11.83 0.53 9.12
C THR A 160 11.17 0.29 7.77
N HIS A 161 9.99 -0.31 7.77
CA HIS A 161 9.14 -0.50 6.59
C HIS A 161 7.93 0.42 6.68
N ILE A 162 7.72 1.27 5.68
CA ILE A 162 6.57 2.18 5.58
C ILE A 162 5.61 1.58 4.56
N LEU A 163 4.49 1.03 5.04
CA LEU A 163 3.44 0.48 4.19
C LEU A 163 2.42 1.58 3.85
N GLN A 164 2.33 1.90 2.56
CA GLN A 164 1.31 2.76 1.98
C GLN A 164 0.27 1.91 1.25
N VAL A 165 -1.00 2.32 1.32
CA VAL A 165 -2.09 1.62 0.66
C VAL A 165 -2.86 2.58 -0.22
N ASN A 166 -2.88 2.28 -1.51
CA ASN A 166 -3.71 2.96 -2.49
C ASN A 166 -5.07 2.25 -2.59
N VAL A 167 -6.14 3.02 -2.70
CA VAL A 167 -7.52 2.54 -2.85
C VAL A 167 -8.03 3.03 -4.21
N PRO A 168 -8.45 2.12 -5.11
CA PRO A 168 -9.00 2.51 -6.41
C PRO A 168 -10.18 3.48 -6.27
N PRO A 169 -10.44 4.32 -7.27
CA PRO A 169 -11.58 5.23 -7.22
C PRO A 169 -12.90 4.45 -7.13
N VAL A 170 -13.85 4.98 -6.37
CA VAL A 170 -15.26 4.56 -6.40
C VAL A 170 -16.08 5.81 -6.69
N ILE A 171 -16.74 5.81 -7.84
CA ILE A 171 -17.46 6.98 -8.36
C ILE A 171 -18.97 6.84 -8.16
N ARG A 172 -19.65 7.98 -8.03
CA ARG A 172 -21.12 8.09 -8.07
C ARG A 172 -21.50 9.37 -8.77
N VAL A 173 -22.31 9.27 -9.82
CA VAL A 173 -22.92 10.45 -10.46
C VAL A 173 -24.35 10.68 -9.95
N TYR A 174 -24.76 11.95 -9.91
CA TYR A 174 -26.13 12.32 -9.58
C TYR A 174 -26.59 13.57 -10.34
N PRO A 175 -27.78 13.56 -10.94
CA PRO A 175 -28.67 12.38 -11.09
C PRO A 175 -28.13 11.38 -12.12
N GLU A 176 -28.54 10.10 -12.04
CA GLU A 176 -28.22 9.09 -13.09
C GLU A 176 -28.89 9.45 -14.43
N SER A 177 -30.09 10.02 -14.37
CA SER A 177 -30.77 10.56 -15.53
C SER A 177 -31.63 11.77 -15.16
N GLN A 178 -31.69 12.74 -16.07
CA GLN A 178 -32.49 13.94 -15.91
C GLN A 178 -33.14 14.33 -17.23
N ALA A 179 -34.42 14.67 -17.19
CA ALA A 179 -35.11 15.35 -18.28
C ALA A 179 -35.25 16.85 -17.95
N ARG A 180 -34.95 17.72 -18.91
CA ARG A 180 -35.12 19.18 -18.79
C ARG A 180 -35.80 19.76 -20.01
N GLU A 181 -36.62 20.78 -19.78
CA GLU A 181 -37.15 21.60 -20.87
C GLU A 181 -36.08 22.59 -21.36
N PRO A 182 -36.10 22.98 -22.64
CA PRO A 182 -35.24 24.04 -23.15
C PRO A 182 -35.36 25.31 -22.31
N GLY A 183 -34.25 26.00 -22.06
CA GLY A 183 -34.26 27.22 -21.22
C GLY A 183 -33.98 26.98 -19.74
N ILE A 184 -34.17 25.75 -19.25
CA ILE A 184 -34.00 25.42 -17.82
C ILE A 184 -32.55 25.03 -17.53
N THR A 185 -32.08 25.29 -16.31
CA THR A 185 -30.76 24.87 -15.86
C THR A 185 -30.69 23.36 -15.59
N ALA A 186 -29.60 22.71 -16.02
CA ALA A 186 -29.22 21.35 -15.63
C ALA A 186 -27.92 21.36 -14.81
N SER A 187 -27.81 20.41 -13.89
CA SER A 187 -26.63 20.19 -13.05
C SER A 187 -26.43 18.69 -12.88
N LEU A 188 -25.24 18.22 -13.25
CA LEU A 188 -24.81 16.83 -13.14
C LEU A 188 -23.58 16.81 -12.24
N ARG A 189 -23.65 16.10 -11.13
CA ARG A 189 -22.59 16.03 -10.13
C ARG A 189 -21.93 14.66 -10.14
N CYS A 190 -20.66 14.65 -9.76
CA CYS A 190 -19.84 13.47 -9.65
C CYS A 190 -19.05 13.54 -8.34
N HIS A 191 -19.23 12.51 -7.51
CA HIS A 191 -18.47 12.29 -6.30
C HIS A 191 -17.57 11.07 -6.51
N ALA A 192 -16.32 11.17 -6.09
CA ALA A 192 -15.40 10.04 -6.13
C ALA A 192 -14.61 9.94 -4.82
N GLU A 193 -14.49 8.72 -4.33
CA GLU A 193 -13.65 8.37 -3.17
C GLU A 193 -12.49 7.51 -3.64
N GLY A 194 -11.37 7.56 -2.93
CA GLY A 194 -10.17 6.80 -3.29
C GLY A 194 -8.94 7.37 -2.59
N ILE A 195 -7.86 6.58 -2.56
CA ILE A 195 -6.58 6.96 -1.96
C ILE A 195 -5.46 6.68 -2.97
N PRO A 196 -4.67 7.68 -3.38
CA PRO A 196 -4.88 9.10 -3.17
C PRO A 196 -6.22 9.61 -3.74
N SER A 197 -6.64 10.80 -3.33
CA SER A 197 -7.90 11.41 -3.81
C SER A 197 -7.94 11.46 -5.35
N PRO A 198 -8.98 10.89 -5.99
CA PRO A 198 -9.04 10.80 -7.45
C PRO A 198 -9.16 12.16 -8.14
N GLN A 199 -8.55 12.28 -9.31
CA GLN A 199 -8.78 13.40 -10.22
C GLN A 199 -10.01 13.13 -11.09
N LEU A 200 -10.90 14.11 -11.18
CA LEU A 200 -12.13 14.01 -11.96
C LEU A 200 -11.96 14.61 -13.36
N SER A 201 -12.61 13.98 -14.33
CA SER A 201 -12.77 14.48 -15.69
C SER A 201 -14.12 14.06 -16.27
N TRP A 202 -14.57 14.72 -17.34
CA TRP A 202 -15.88 14.48 -17.91
C TRP A 202 -15.80 14.33 -19.43
N LEU A 203 -16.59 13.40 -19.96
CA LEU A 203 -16.85 13.24 -21.38
C LEU A 203 -18.31 13.58 -21.67
N LYS A 204 -18.57 14.27 -22.79
CA LYS A 204 -19.92 14.38 -23.38
C LYS A 204 -19.95 13.57 -24.67
N ASN A 205 -20.76 12.51 -24.70
CA ASN A 205 -20.86 11.58 -25.82
C ASN A 205 -19.48 11.04 -26.27
N GLY A 206 -18.64 10.66 -25.31
CA GLY A 206 -17.30 10.10 -25.55
C GLY A 206 -16.20 11.11 -25.90
N MET A 207 -16.50 12.41 -25.99
CA MET A 207 -15.50 13.47 -26.23
C MET A 207 -15.24 14.27 -24.95
N ASP A 208 -13.98 14.67 -24.72
CA ASP A 208 -13.60 15.51 -23.57
C ASP A 208 -14.49 16.76 -23.50
N ILE A 209 -15.19 16.94 -22.38
CA ILE A 209 -16.12 18.06 -22.21
C ILE A 209 -15.41 19.41 -22.32
N LYS A 210 -14.10 19.47 -22.07
CA LYS A 210 -13.29 20.69 -22.19
C LYS A 210 -13.37 21.32 -23.57
N VAL A 211 -13.57 20.51 -24.62
CA VAL A 211 -13.73 21.01 -26.00
C VAL A 211 -15.15 21.53 -26.29
N LYS A 212 -16.10 21.33 -25.36
CA LYS A 212 -17.50 21.74 -25.45
C LYS A 212 -17.87 22.85 -24.46
N LEU A 213 -16.93 23.31 -23.63
CA LEU A 213 -17.19 24.38 -22.66
C LEU A 213 -17.60 25.69 -23.36
N SER A 214 -18.55 26.39 -22.76
CA SER A 214 -19.09 27.64 -23.27
C SER A 214 -19.53 28.54 -22.11
N LYS A 215 -20.16 29.69 -22.39
CA LYS A 215 -20.78 30.50 -21.33
C LYS A 215 -21.95 29.77 -20.65
N GLN A 216 -22.58 28.84 -21.36
CA GLN A 216 -23.74 28.09 -20.91
C GLN A 216 -23.35 26.77 -20.25
N LEU A 217 -22.34 26.07 -20.78
CA LEU A 217 -21.84 24.78 -20.27
C LEU A 217 -20.49 24.99 -19.58
N THR A 218 -20.46 24.82 -18.26
CA THR A 218 -19.28 25.07 -17.42
C THR A 218 -18.99 23.90 -16.48
N LEU A 219 -17.73 23.75 -16.09
CA LEU A 219 -17.34 22.89 -14.98
C LEU A 219 -17.25 23.72 -13.69
N GLN A 220 -17.96 23.30 -12.66
CA GLN A 220 -18.02 23.94 -11.35
C GLN A 220 -17.46 23.01 -10.27
N ALA A 221 -17.33 23.51 -9.04
CA ALA A 221 -16.85 22.76 -7.89
C ALA A 221 -15.56 21.96 -8.17
N ASN A 222 -14.56 22.63 -8.74
CA ASN A 222 -13.27 22.03 -9.14
C ASN A 222 -13.38 20.83 -10.10
N GLY A 223 -14.40 20.83 -10.96
CA GLY A 223 -14.60 19.78 -11.97
C GLY A 223 -15.54 18.65 -11.53
N SER A 224 -16.10 18.72 -10.31
CA SER A 224 -17.08 17.73 -9.83
C SER A 224 -18.51 17.97 -10.32
N GLU A 225 -18.81 19.14 -10.92
CA GLU A 225 -20.15 19.46 -11.42
C GLU A 225 -20.10 19.98 -12.86
N VAL A 226 -20.89 19.37 -13.74
CA VAL A 226 -21.25 19.93 -15.04
C VAL A 226 -22.50 20.78 -14.87
N HIS A 227 -22.38 22.08 -15.13
CA HIS A 227 -23.47 23.03 -14.99
C HIS A 227 -23.86 23.63 -16.34
N ILE A 228 -25.16 23.58 -16.66
CA ILE A 228 -25.73 24.08 -17.92
C ILE A 228 -26.83 25.10 -17.59
N SER A 229 -26.58 26.40 -17.75
CA SER A 229 -27.49 27.46 -17.28
C SER A 229 -28.71 27.72 -18.17
N ASN A 230 -28.66 27.32 -19.44
CA ASN A 230 -29.73 27.42 -20.43
C ASN A 230 -29.64 26.21 -21.38
N VAL A 231 -30.37 25.14 -21.08
CA VAL A 231 -30.31 23.86 -21.81
C VAL A 231 -30.91 23.98 -23.21
N HIS A 232 -30.23 23.42 -24.21
CA HIS A 232 -30.66 23.31 -25.61
C HIS A 232 -30.74 21.84 -26.05
N PHE A 233 -31.46 21.53 -27.14
CA PHE A 233 -31.58 20.14 -27.60
C PHE A 233 -30.24 19.44 -27.86
N GLU A 234 -29.20 20.18 -28.27
CA GLU A 234 -27.83 19.69 -28.46
C GLU A 234 -27.09 19.32 -27.16
N ASP A 235 -27.64 19.70 -26.00
CA ASP A 235 -27.17 19.27 -24.67
C ASP A 235 -27.62 17.86 -24.32
N THR A 236 -28.56 17.28 -25.09
CA THR A 236 -28.91 15.87 -24.93
C THR A 236 -27.68 14.99 -25.13
N GLY A 237 -27.47 14.05 -24.22
CA GLY A 237 -26.36 13.11 -24.33
C GLY A 237 -26.00 12.40 -23.03
N ALA A 238 -25.04 11.51 -23.17
CA ALA A 238 -24.39 10.83 -22.06
C ALA A 238 -23.22 11.69 -21.57
N TYR A 239 -23.23 12.02 -20.28
CA TYR A 239 -22.15 12.72 -19.58
C TYR A 239 -21.45 11.71 -18.67
N THR A 240 -20.28 11.24 -19.10
CA THR A 240 -19.49 10.27 -18.34
C THR A 240 -18.53 11.02 -17.43
N CYS A 241 -18.62 10.81 -16.12
CA CYS A 241 -17.58 11.23 -15.20
C CYS A 241 -16.54 10.13 -15.09
N ILE A 242 -15.26 10.48 -15.10
CA ILE A 242 -14.14 9.56 -14.94
C ILE A 242 -13.30 10.03 -13.76
N ALA A 243 -13.10 9.14 -12.80
CA ALA A 243 -12.25 9.33 -11.63
C ALA A 243 -10.99 8.49 -11.76
N LYS A 244 -9.81 9.09 -11.58
CA LYS A 244 -8.52 8.39 -11.72
C LYS A 244 -7.57 8.69 -10.56
N ASN A 245 -6.93 7.66 -10.03
CA ASN A 245 -5.74 7.78 -9.17
C ASN A 245 -4.68 6.73 -9.56
N GLU A 246 -3.64 6.59 -8.74
CA GLU A 246 -2.55 5.62 -8.99
C GLU A 246 -2.99 4.16 -8.84
N ALA A 247 -4.07 3.87 -8.11
CA ALA A 247 -4.61 2.52 -7.92
C ALA A 247 -5.61 2.10 -9.00
N GLY A 248 -6.16 3.03 -9.78
CA GLY A 248 -7.10 2.67 -10.83
C GLY A 248 -7.91 3.82 -11.40
N VAL A 249 -8.93 3.42 -12.16
CA VAL A 249 -9.88 4.30 -12.83
C VAL A 249 -11.27 3.72 -12.60
N ASP A 250 -12.24 4.58 -12.35
CA ASP A 250 -13.66 4.24 -12.32
C ASP A 250 -14.45 5.30 -13.10
N GLU A 251 -15.56 4.91 -13.70
CA GLU A 251 -16.41 5.79 -14.50
C GLU A 251 -17.89 5.49 -14.32
N ASP A 252 -18.70 6.54 -14.40
CA ASP A 252 -20.15 6.44 -14.27
C ASP A 252 -20.83 7.55 -15.10
N ILE A 253 -22.07 7.31 -15.50
CA ILE A 253 -22.73 8.04 -16.58
C ILE A 253 -24.02 8.69 -16.08
N SER A 254 -24.13 10.00 -16.31
CA SER A 254 -25.38 10.73 -16.18
C SER A 254 -25.98 11.03 -17.56
N SER A 255 -27.24 10.64 -17.79
CA SER A 255 -27.94 10.92 -19.05
C SER A 255 -28.82 12.16 -18.96
N LEU A 256 -28.56 13.16 -19.80
CA LEU A 256 -29.41 14.35 -19.93
C LEU A 256 -30.30 14.23 -21.17
N PHE A 257 -31.61 14.38 -20.98
CA PHE A 257 -32.60 14.41 -22.04
C PHE A 257 -33.28 15.78 -22.10
N VAL A 258 -33.28 16.40 -23.27
CA VAL A 258 -33.96 17.69 -23.46
C VAL A 258 -35.28 17.44 -24.16
N GLU A 259 -36.38 17.67 -23.45
CA GLU A 259 -37.72 17.36 -23.93
C GLU A 259 -38.56 18.62 -24.08
N ASP A 260 -39.32 18.69 -25.19
CA ASP A 260 -40.35 19.69 -25.38
C ASP A 260 -41.69 19.13 -24.88
N SER A 261 -42.02 19.42 -23.62
CA SER A 261 -43.29 19.03 -23.01
C SER A 261 -44.50 19.59 -23.76
N ALA A 262 -44.37 20.77 -24.38
CA ALA A 262 -45.45 21.37 -25.17
C ALA A 262 -45.68 20.58 -26.46
N ARG A 263 -44.62 20.15 -27.14
CA ARG A 263 -44.73 19.26 -28.32
C ARG A 263 -45.33 17.90 -27.97
N LYS A 264 -44.93 17.26 -26.87
CA LYS A 264 -45.53 16.00 -26.41
C LYS A 264 -47.03 16.16 -26.13
N THR A 265 -47.41 17.26 -25.50
CA THR A 265 -48.82 17.57 -25.20
C THR A 265 -49.63 17.82 -26.46
N CYS A 266 -49.09 18.59 -27.42
CA CYS A 266 -49.71 18.81 -28.73
C CYS A 266 -49.86 17.52 -29.53
N GLN A 267 -48.85 16.65 -29.58
CA GLN A 267 -48.94 15.36 -30.27
C GLN A 267 -49.99 14.45 -29.63
N LYS A 268 -50.03 14.39 -28.30
CA LYS A 268 -51.05 13.61 -27.58
C LYS A 268 -52.46 14.14 -27.84
N PHE A 269 -52.61 15.47 -27.92
CA PHE A 269 -53.86 16.12 -28.29
C PHE A 269 -54.24 15.83 -29.75
N LEU A 270 -53.33 15.96 -30.71
CA LEU A 270 -53.58 15.66 -32.13
C LEU A 270 -53.93 14.18 -32.37
N LEU A 271 -53.25 13.25 -31.70
CA LEU A 271 -53.60 11.82 -31.75
C LEU A 271 -54.98 11.53 -31.13
N SER A 272 -55.41 12.34 -30.16
CA SER A 272 -56.79 12.25 -29.65
C SER A 272 -57.83 12.76 -30.64
N PHE A 273 -57.44 13.57 -31.64
CA PHE A 273 -58.31 14.02 -32.74
C PHE A 273 -58.36 13.02 -33.90
N GLU A 274 -57.29 12.28 -34.20
CA GLU A 274 -57.33 11.19 -35.20
C GLU A 274 -58.30 10.04 -34.78
N ALA A 275 -58.62 9.93 -33.48
CA ALA A 275 -59.67 9.04 -32.97
C ALA A 275 -61.11 9.59 -33.14
N VAL A 276 -61.28 10.83 -33.63
CA VAL A 276 -62.58 11.52 -33.78
C VAL A 276 -63.12 11.43 -35.22
N GLU A 277 -62.32 10.98 -36.19
CA GLU A 277 -62.77 10.79 -37.58
C GLU A 277 -63.83 9.68 -37.75
N ASP A 278 -64.05 8.85 -36.72
CA ASP A 278 -65.13 7.86 -36.67
C ASP A 278 -66.45 8.38 -36.04
N LEU A 279 -66.53 9.67 -35.66
CA LEU A 279 -67.79 10.25 -35.18
C LEU A 279 -68.67 10.74 -36.35
N PRO A 280 -69.95 10.34 -36.43
CA PRO A 280 -70.85 10.65 -37.54
C PRO A 280 -71.20 12.14 -37.73
N LEU A 281 -70.67 13.05 -36.90
CA LEU A 281 -71.02 14.48 -36.88
C LEU A 281 -70.11 15.37 -37.76
N VAL A 282 -68.94 14.90 -38.21
CA VAL A 282 -68.00 15.74 -39.00
C VAL A 282 -68.30 15.72 -40.51
N LYS A 283 -69.08 14.75 -41.02
CA LYS A 283 -69.49 14.70 -42.44
C LYS A 283 -70.44 15.83 -42.88
N VAL A 284 -70.97 16.63 -41.95
CA VAL A 284 -71.98 17.67 -42.26
C VAL A 284 -71.36 19.02 -42.60
N VAL A 285 -70.08 19.29 -42.28
CA VAL A 285 -69.47 20.63 -42.46
C VAL A 285 -68.59 20.73 -43.72
N LEU A 286 -68.18 19.61 -44.33
CA LEU A 286 -67.37 19.60 -45.56
C LEU A 286 -68.11 19.03 -46.78
N GLY A 287 -69.43 18.90 -46.70
CA GLY A 287 -70.28 18.36 -47.77
C GLY A 287 -71.60 19.09 -47.91
N ALA A 288 -71.55 20.38 -48.28
CA ALA A 288 -72.60 21.12 -48.99
C ALA A 288 -72.01 22.42 -49.55
#